data_AF-A0A2U2Z323-F1
#
_entry.id   AF-A0A2U2Z323-F1
#
_cell.length_a   1.000
_cell.length_b   1.000
_cell.length_c   1.000
_cell.angle_alpha   90.00
_cell.angle_beta   90.00
_cell.angle_gamma   90.00
#
_symmetry.space_group_name_H-M   'P 1'
#
loop_
_entity.id
_entity.type
_entity.pdbx_description
1 polymer ?
#
loop_
_entity_poly.entity_id
_entity_poly.type
_entity_poly.pdbx_seq_one_letter_code
_entity_poly.pdbx_strand_id
1 'polypeptide(L)'
;MDHGVESGRLGPAPAGPDRHRVMARTGRRRVKPCSVWGEPCLTAGGIDTGRGRRRVDLCRDHTLAVSRPSSTMPTALEGILADLGEVLTELGVHVAAAGPHRSRGLVR
;
A
#
# COMPACT_ATOMS: atom_id res chain seq x y z
N MET A 1 -11.18 17.88 0.73
CA MET A 1 -10.72 17.57 -0.63
C MET A 1 -11.84 16.79 -1.28
N ASP A 2 -12.38 17.29 -2.38
CA ASP A 2 -13.35 16.57 -3.18
C ASP A 2 -12.57 15.69 -4.16
N HIS A 3 -12.79 14.38 -4.12
CA HIS A 3 -12.02 13.40 -4.88
C HIS A 3 -12.64 13.11 -6.25
N GLY A 4 -13.64 13.89 -6.68
CA GLY A 4 -14.35 13.68 -7.94
C GLY A 4 -15.24 12.42 -7.95
N VAL A 5 -15.44 11.80 -6.78
CA VAL A 5 -16.28 10.62 -6.58
C VAL A 5 -17.48 11.01 -5.74
N GLU A 6 -18.68 10.84 -6.30
CA GLU A 6 -19.93 11.17 -5.62
C GLU A 6 -20.07 10.35 -4.33
N SER A 7 -19.93 11.02 -3.18
CA SER A 7 -19.86 10.36 -1.87
C SER A 7 -21.12 9.55 -1.53
N GLY A 8 -22.28 9.91 -2.09
CA GLY A 8 -23.54 9.18 -1.91
C GLY A 8 -23.58 7.81 -2.59
N ARG A 9 -22.72 7.57 -3.58
CA ARG A 9 -22.59 6.27 -4.27
C ARG A 9 -21.65 5.30 -3.58
N LEU A 10 -20.92 5.77 -2.57
CA LEU A 10 -19.94 4.96 -1.85
C LEU A 10 -20.56 4.31 -0.62
N GLY A 11 -20.34 3.00 -0.49
CA GLY A 11 -20.72 2.26 0.71
C GLY A 11 -20.01 2.83 1.96
N PRO A 12 -20.68 2.86 3.12
CA PRO A 12 -20.02 3.22 4.37
C PRO A 12 -18.81 2.31 4.60
N ALA A 13 -17.70 2.88 5.03
CA ALA A 13 -16.60 2.04 5.50
C ALA A 13 -17.07 1.31 6.76
N PRO A 14 -16.74 0.02 6.95
CA PRO A 14 -17.04 -0.67 8.20
C PRO A 14 -16.42 0.13 9.36
N ALA A 15 -17.14 0.21 10.49
CA ALA A 15 -16.57 0.66 11.75
C ALA A 15 -15.26 -0.12 11.95
N GLY A 16 -14.16 0.61 12.11
CA GLY A 16 -12.80 0.17 11.75
C GLY A 16 -12.50 -1.28 12.14
N PRO A 17 -12.03 -2.14 11.22
CA PRO A 17 -11.64 -3.49 11.61
C PRO A 17 -10.17 -3.46 12.03
N ASP A 18 -9.85 -4.31 13.00
CA ASP A 18 -8.56 -4.99 13.12
C ASP A 18 -7.89 -5.13 11.74
N ARG A 19 -6.73 -4.48 11.58
CA ARG A 19 -5.92 -4.43 10.35
C ARG A 19 -5.77 -5.80 9.72
N HIS A 20 -5.74 -6.86 10.55
CA HIS A 20 -5.66 -8.25 10.13
C HIS A 20 -6.86 -8.70 9.30
N ARG A 21 -8.09 -8.29 9.64
CA ARG A 21 -9.32 -8.62 8.87
C ARG A 21 -9.43 -7.87 7.55
N VAL A 22 -8.87 -6.66 7.46
CA VAL A 22 -8.79 -5.92 6.19
C VAL A 22 -7.80 -6.61 5.26
N MET A 23 -6.60 -6.92 5.73
CA MET A 23 -5.55 -7.60 4.96
C MET A 23 -5.95 -9.01 4.53
N ALA A 24 -6.60 -9.80 5.40
CA ALA A 24 -7.12 -11.12 5.06
C ALA A 24 -8.18 -11.09 3.94
N ARG A 25 -8.88 -9.95 3.78
CA ARG A 25 -9.85 -9.76 2.70
C ARG A 25 -9.20 -9.24 1.42
N THR A 26 -8.21 -8.36 1.52
CA THR A 26 -7.36 -7.94 0.39
C THR A 26 -6.64 -9.14 -0.23
N GLY A 27 -6.25 -10.14 0.58
CA GLY A 27 -5.66 -11.40 0.11
C GLY A 27 -6.60 -12.25 -0.76
N ARG A 28 -7.92 -12.06 -0.66
CA ARG A 28 -8.87 -12.63 -1.63
C ARG A 28 -8.88 -11.72 -2.85
N ARG A 29 -7.98 -11.96 -3.81
CA ARG A 29 -7.85 -11.28 -5.13
C ARG A 29 -9.21 -11.12 -5.83
N ARG A 30 -9.98 -10.10 -5.45
CA ARG A 30 -11.16 -9.65 -6.17
C ARG A 30 -10.78 -8.32 -6.77
N VAL A 31 -10.36 -8.38 -8.03
CA VAL A 31 -10.15 -7.19 -8.84
C VAL A 31 -11.49 -6.45 -8.90
N LYS A 32 -11.49 -5.18 -8.51
CA LYS A 32 -12.66 -4.29 -8.51
C LYS A 32 -12.39 -3.11 -9.44
N PRO A 33 -13.41 -2.54 -10.09
CA PRO A 33 -13.22 -1.34 -10.89
C PRO A 33 -12.82 -0.16 -10.00
N CYS A 34 -11.87 0.65 -10.44
CA CYS A 34 -11.47 1.86 -9.74
C CYS A 34 -12.65 2.83 -9.65
N SER A 35 -12.90 3.40 -8.47
CA SER A 35 -13.99 4.35 -8.22
C SER A 35 -13.86 5.66 -8.98
N VAL A 36 -12.69 5.95 -9.56
CA VAL A 36 -12.45 7.18 -10.35
C VAL A 36 -12.66 6.95 -11.84
N TRP A 37 -11.98 5.95 -12.45
CA TRP A 37 -12.01 5.74 -13.91
C TRP A 37 -12.50 4.35 -14.35
N GLY A 38 -12.87 3.46 -13.41
CA GLY A 38 -13.44 2.14 -13.73
C GLY A 38 -12.43 1.03 -14.01
N GLU A 39 -11.15 1.34 -14.22
CA GLU A 39 -10.12 0.34 -14.54
C GLU A 39 -9.94 -0.72 -13.43
N PRO A 40 -9.62 -1.98 -13.79
CA PRO A 40 -9.44 -3.06 -12.83
C PRO A 40 -8.30 -2.75 -11.85
N CYS A 41 -8.59 -2.75 -10.55
CA CYS A 41 -7.62 -2.45 -9.50
C CYS A 41 -7.61 -3.47 -8.36
N LEU A 42 -6.46 -3.55 -7.68
CA LEU A 42 -6.31 -4.22 -6.40
C LEU A 42 -6.78 -3.26 -5.29
N THR A 43 -7.57 -3.80 -4.37
CA THR A 43 -8.43 -3.04 -3.46
C THR A 43 -7.65 -2.05 -2.58
N ALA A 44 -8.14 -0.80 -2.50
CA ALA A 44 -7.74 0.17 -1.50
C ALA A 44 -8.80 0.28 -0.38
N GLY A 45 -8.40 0.82 0.78
CA GLY A 45 -9.20 0.87 2.00
C GLY A 45 -10.24 2.00 2.04
N GLY A 46 -10.61 2.43 3.25
CA GLY A 46 -11.54 3.55 3.44
C GLY A 46 -10.83 4.91 3.43
N ILE A 47 -11.37 5.88 2.70
CA ILE A 47 -10.94 7.29 2.71
C ILE A 47 -11.89 8.13 3.59
N ASP A 48 -11.36 9.18 4.21
CA ASP A 48 -12.21 10.18 4.86
C ASP A 48 -12.65 11.24 3.85
N THR A 49 -13.96 11.42 3.71
CA THR A 49 -14.56 12.38 2.77
C THR A 49 -14.93 13.71 3.45
N GLY A 50 -14.65 13.87 4.74
CA GLY A 50 -15.19 14.95 5.57
C GLY A 50 -16.67 14.76 5.96
N ARG A 51 -17.36 13.77 5.36
CA ARG A 51 -18.70 13.28 5.74
C ARG A 51 -18.66 11.87 6.33
N GLY A 52 -17.51 11.53 6.91
CA GLY A 52 -17.19 10.20 7.43
C GLY A 52 -16.40 9.33 6.45
N ARG A 53 -15.92 8.21 6.96
CA ARG A 53 -15.07 7.27 6.22
C ARG A 53 -15.91 6.47 5.22
N ARG A 54 -15.51 6.51 3.95
CA ARG A 54 -16.16 5.81 2.83
C ARG A 54 -15.22 4.79 2.21
N ARG A 55 -15.78 3.68 1.77
CA ARG A 55 -15.01 2.64 1.07
C ARG A 55 -14.83 3.04 -0.38
N VAL A 56 -13.59 2.98 -0.87
CA VAL A 56 -13.26 3.21 -2.28
C VAL A 56 -12.32 2.12 -2.78
N ASP A 57 -12.51 1.70 -4.02
CA ASP A 57 -11.57 0.82 -4.71
C ASP A 57 -10.73 1.72 -5.62
N LEU A 58 -9.41 1.83 -5.41
CA LEU A 58 -8.55 2.75 -6.16
C LEU A 58 -7.44 1.98 -6.87
N CYS A 59 -7.12 2.38 -8.10
CA CYS A 59 -5.89 1.93 -8.75
C CYS A 59 -4.66 2.50 -8.01
N ARG A 60 -3.47 1.99 -8.34
CA ARG A 60 -2.21 2.42 -7.72
C ARG A 60 -2.05 3.94 -7.76
N ASP A 61 -2.30 4.55 -8.90
CA ASP A 61 -2.08 5.98 -9.10
C ASP A 61 -3.02 6.82 -8.24
N HIS A 62 -4.32 6.49 -8.24
CA HIS A 62 -5.28 7.17 -7.36
C HIS A 62 -5.07 6.87 -5.88
N THR A 63 -4.57 5.68 -5.54
CA THR A 63 -4.18 5.35 -4.16
C THR A 63 -3.06 6.26 -3.70
N LEU A 64 -2.00 6.43 -4.51
CA LEU A 64 -0.88 7.31 -4.18
C LEU A 64 -1.32 8.78 -4.11
N ALA A 65 -2.23 9.23 -4.97
CA ALA A 65 -2.75 10.59 -4.97
C ALA A 65 -3.50 10.97 -3.68
N VAL A 66 -4.14 10.01 -3.01
CA VAL A 66 -4.91 10.25 -1.77
C VAL A 66 -4.20 9.74 -0.51
N SER A 67 -3.12 8.98 -0.66
CA SER A 67 -2.34 8.47 0.47
C SER A 67 -1.51 9.60 1.06
N ARG A 68 -1.77 9.92 2.32
CA ARG A 68 -0.85 10.72 3.11
C ARG A 68 0.18 9.78 3.72
N PRO A 69 1.49 10.04 3.55
CA PRO A 69 2.50 9.36 4.33
C PRO A 69 2.14 9.50 5.81
N SER A 70 2.28 8.42 6.58
CA SER A 70 2.24 8.56 8.03
C SER A 70 3.34 9.53 8.45
N SER A 71 3.11 10.34 9.48
CA SER A 71 4.18 11.17 10.06
C SER A 71 5.35 10.34 10.60
N THR A 72 5.14 9.04 10.81
CA THR A 72 6.15 8.08 11.23
C THR A 72 6.81 7.33 10.08
N MET A 73 6.41 7.54 8.83
CA MET A 73 7.02 6.85 7.70
C MET A 73 8.36 7.49 7.35
N PRO A 74 9.46 6.73 7.22
CA PRO A 74 10.72 7.28 6.75
C PRO A 74 10.55 7.77 5.30
N THR A 75 10.97 9.01 5.05
CA THR A 75 10.96 9.63 3.72
C THR A 75 12.32 9.61 3.04
N ALA A 76 13.35 9.12 3.73
CA ALA A 76 14.73 9.03 3.27
C ALA A 76 15.17 7.56 3.22
N LEU A 77 16.10 7.25 2.32
CA LEU A 77 16.62 5.89 2.11
C LEU A 77 17.25 5.35 3.40
N GLU A 78 17.98 6.18 4.13
CA GLU A 78 18.65 5.85 5.38
C GLU A 78 17.65 5.38 6.44
N GLY A 79 16.51 6.07 6.56
CA GLY A 79 15.44 5.67 7.47
C GLY A 79 14.79 4.35 7.06
N ILE A 80 14.58 4.14 5.76
CA ILE A 80 14.05 2.87 5.24
C ILE A 80 15.01 1.71 5.55
N LEU A 81 16.32 1.92 5.38
CA LEU A 81 17.33 0.91 5.65
C LEU A 81 17.47 0.63 7.16
N ALA A 82 17.30 1.63 8.01
CA ALA A 82 17.30 1.47 9.46
C ALA A 82 16.10 0.61 9.93
N ASP A 83 14.89 0.96 9.51
CA ASP A 83 13.66 0.20 9.82
C ASP A 83 13.79 -1.25 9.32
N LEU A 84 14.32 -1.45 8.11
CA LEU A 84 14.55 -2.78 7.57
C LEU A 84 15.56 -3.57 8.40
N GLY A 85 16.65 -2.93 8.83
CA GLY A 85 17.66 -3.54 9.70
C GLY A 85 17.11 -3.98 11.05
N GLU A 86 16.23 -3.17 11.66
CA GLU A 86 15.54 -3.51 12.91
C GLU A 86 14.70 -4.78 12.75
N VAL A 87 13.84 -4.82 11.72
CA VAL A 87 13.00 -5.99 11.43
C VAL A 87 13.83 -7.24 11.12
N LEU A 88 14.90 -7.11 10.35
CA LEU A 88 15.80 -8.24 10.05
C LEU A 88 16.48 -8.77 11.31
N THR A 89 16.85 -7.88 12.23
CA THR A 89 17.43 -8.25 13.53
C THR A 89 16.42 -9.00 14.40
N GLU A 90 15.18 -8.50 14.50
CA GLU A 90 14.10 -9.18 15.23
C GLU A 90 13.82 -10.59 14.67
N LEU A 91 13.91 -10.75 13.35
CA LEU A 91 13.68 -12.02 12.66
C LEU A 91 14.90 -12.94 12.66
N GLY A 92 16.05 -12.50 13.21
CA GLY A 92 17.30 -13.27 13.17
C GLY A 92 17.83 -13.48 11.75
N VAL A 93 17.46 -12.62 10.79
CA VAL A 93 17.87 -12.73 9.40
C VAL A 93 19.20 -11.99 9.21
N HIS A 94 20.24 -12.76 8.94
CA HIS A 94 21.53 -12.21 8.54
C HIS A 94 21.53 -11.98 7.03
N VAL A 95 21.46 -10.72 6.62
CA VAL A 95 21.64 -10.35 5.20
C VAL A 95 23.12 -10.47 4.86
N ALA A 96 23.48 -11.50 4.11
CA ALA A 96 24.81 -11.61 3.55
C ALA A 96 25.06 -10.41 2.63
N ALA A 97 26.13 -9.66 2.88
CA ALA A 97 26.56 -8.62 1.96
C ALA A 97 26.72 -9.23 0.57
N ALA A 98 26.08 -8.64 -0.43
CA ALA A 98 26.24 -9.04 -1.81
C ALA A 98 27.72 -8.82 -2.19
N GLY A 99 28.50 -9.91 -2.20
CA GLY A 99 29.85 -9.88 -2.73
C GLY A 99 29.85 -9.39 -4.19
N PRO A 100 30.96 -8.83 -4.68
CA PRO A 100 31.02 -8.27 -6.03
C PRO A 100 30.55 -9.30 -7.05
N HIS A 101 29.52 -8.92 -7.81
CA HIS A 101 28.90 -9.73 -8.84
C HIS A 101 29.95 -9.98 -9.94
N ARG A 102 30.70 -11.09 -9.85
CA ARG A 102 31.59 -11.50 -10.94
C ARG A 102 30.73 -11.88 -12.13
N SER A 103 30.59 -10.95 -13.08
CA SER A 103 30.10 -11.25 -14.42
C SER A 103 30.98 -12.36 -15.01
N ARG A 104 30.48 -13.59 -15.02
CA ARG A 104 31.05 -14.64 -15.85
C ARG A 104 30.84 -14.21 -17.30
N GLY A 105 31.90 -13.68 -17.91
CA GLY A 105 31.94 -13.39 -19.33
C GLY A 105 31.58 -14.66 -20.10
N LEU A 106 30.56 -14.55 -20.94
CA LEU A 106 30.25 -15.54 -21.95
C LEU A 106 31.36 -15.40 -23.02
N VAL A 107 32.31 -16.32 -23.03
CA VAL A 107 33.26 -16.46 -24.15
C VAL A 107 32.45 -17.03 -25.32
N ARG A 108 32.44 -16.30 -26.44
CA ARG A 108 31.96 -16.78 -27.74
C ARG A 108 33.09 -17.47 -28.48
#